data_AF-A0A4Y2SK55-F1
#
_entry.id   AF-A0A4Y2SK55-F1
#
_cell.length_a   1.000
_cell.length_b   1.000
_cell.length_c   1.000
_cell.angle_alpha   90.00
_cell.angle_beta   90.00
_cell.angle_gamma   90.00
#
_symmetry.space_group_name_H-M   'P 1'
#
loop_
_entity.id
_entity.type
_entity.pdbx_description
1 polymer ?
#
loop_
_entity_poly.entity_id
_entity_poly.type
_entity_poly.pdbx_seq_one_letter_code
_entity_poly.pdbx_strand_id
1 'polypeptide(L)'
;MRDKNIPISGPFIIEKTLQFAKALDYDEFRESNGWLEKFKRRNGIMAKVISGENKDADDNDSGNWITETLSKILKDYKPENIFNADETALFFQYLPQKTLTFKKEKCFGEKQSKARLTSC
;
A
#
# COMPACT_ATOMS: atom_id res chain seq x y z
N MET A 1 -4.00 -1.95 18.29
CA MET A 1 -4.06 -2.51 16.90
C MET A 1 -3.93 -1.39 15.89
N ARG A 2 -4.80 -0.37 15.96
CA ARG A 2 -4.58 0.91 15.26
C ARG A 2 -3.30 1.62 15.72
N ASP A 3 -2.96 1.50 17.01
CA ASP A 3 -1.72 2.05 17.59
C ASP A 3 -0.44 1.39 17.07
N LYS A 4 -0.57 0.26 16.36
CA LYS A 4 0.52 -0.44 15.69
C LYS A 4 0.58 -0.15 14.18
N ASN A 5 -0.25 0.79 13.69
CA ASN A 5 -0.36 1.17 12.28
C ASN A 5 -0.59 0.01 11.29
N ILE A 6 -1.11 -1.12 11.78
CA ILE A 6 -1.41 -2.28 10.94
C ILE A 6 -2.68 -1.99 10.10
N PRO A 7 -2.63 -2.15 8.77
CA PRO A 7 -3.80 -1.95 7.92
C PRO A 7 -4.96 -2.86 8.32
N ILE A 8 -6.14 -2.27 8.51
CA ILE A 8 -7.36 -3.00 8.86
C ILE A 8 -8.09 -3.40 7.59
N SER A 9 -8.31 -4.70 7.41
CA SER A 9 -9.02 -5.27 6.27
C SER A 9 -10.46 -5.66 6.61
N GLY A 10 -11.29 -5.87 5.58
CA GLY A 10 -12.65 -6.39 5.74
C GLY A 10 -12.70 -7.77 6.42
N PRO A 11 -11.90 -8.76 5.97
CA PRO A 11 -11.79 -10.06 6.63
C PRO A 11 -11.42 -9.97 8.11
N PHE A 12 -10.53 -9.04 8.47
CA PHE A 12 -10.16 -8.83 9.87
C PHE A 12 -11.35 -8.37 10.74
N ILE A 13 -12.20 -7.48 10.22
CA ILE A 13 -13.42 -7.04 10.92
C ILE A 13 -14.37 -8.21 11.11
N ILE A 14 -14.54 -9.06 10.09
CA ILE A 14 -15.37 -10.27 10.18
C ILE A 14 -14.85 -11.21 11.26
N GLU A 15 -13.55 -11.52 11.24
CA GLU A 15 -12.93 -12.41 12.22
C GLU A 15 -13.11 -11.91 13.65
N LYS A 16 -12.91 -10.61 13.89
CA LYS A 16 -13.15 -10.01 15.21
C LYS A 16 -14.61 -10.06 15.62
N THR A 17 -15.53 -9.84 14.68
CA THR A 17 -16.96 -9.93 14.97
C THR A 17 -17.37 -11.35 15.35
N LEU A 18 -16.83 -12.37 14.69
CA LEU A 18 -17.05 -13.77 15.03
C LEU A 18 -16.49 -14.12 16.42
N GLN A 19 -15.32 -13.59 16.79
CA GLN A 19 -14.78 -13.76 18.15
C GLN A 19 -15.72 -13.17 19.21
N PHE A 20 -16.28 -11.98 18.96
CA PHE A 20 -17.24 -11.36 19.87
C PHE A 20 -18.57 -12.09 19.92
N ALA A 21 -19.10 -12.54 18.77
CA ALA A 21 -20.34 -13.32 18.72
C ALA A 21 -20.25 -14.57 19.58
N LYS A 22 -19.16 -15.33 19.46
CA LYS A 22 -18.89 -16.50 20.32
C LYS A 22 -18.77 -16.15 21.81
N ALA A 23 -18.04 -15.06 22.13
CA ALA A 23 -17.88 -14.63 23.52
C ALA A 23 -19.19 -14.15 24.17
N LEU A 24 -20.17 -13.75 23.36
CA LEU A 24 -21.50 -13.30 23.78
C LEU A 24 -22.57 -14.38 23.61
N ASP A 25 -22.18 -15.63 23.32
CA ASP A 25 -23.08 -16.77 23.10
C ASP A 25 -24.12 -16.51 21.99
N TYR A 26 -23.71 -15.79 20.95
CA TYR A 26 -24.56 -15.41 19.81
C TYR A 26 -24.18 -16.21 18.55
N ASP A 27 -24.54 -17.49 18.54
CA ASP A 27 -24.17 -18.45 17.48
C ASP A 27 -24.92 -18.26 16.15
N GLU A 28 -26.00 -17.47 16.15
CA GLU A 28 -26.77 -17.19 14.92
C GLU A 28 -26.09 -16.19 13.98
N PHE A 29 -25.04 -15.49 14.45
CA PHE A 29 -24.33 -14.54 13.61
C PHE A 29 -23.67 -15.24 12.42
N ARG A 30 -24.06 -14.83 11.22
CA ARG A 30 -23.43 -15.25 9.98
C ARG A 30 -22.77 -14.07 9.32
N GLU A 31 -21.48 -14.21 9.03
CA GLU A 31 -20.77 -13.25 8.23
C GLU A 31 -21.36 -13.19 6.82
N SER A 32 -21.48 -11.98 6.29
CA SER A 32 -21.81 -11.77 4.89
C SER A 32 -21.18 -10.47 4.41
N ASN A 33 -20.87 -10.43 3.11
CA ASN A 33 -20.40 -9.20 2.47
C ASN A 33 -21.44 -8.07 2.63
N GLY A 34 -22.73 -8.40 2.55
CA GLY A 34 -23.81 -7.43 2.76
C GLY A 34 -23.85 -6.85 4.18
N TRP A 35 -23.58 -7.66 5.21
CA TRP A 35 -23.46 -7.18 6.58
C TRP A 35 -22.25 -6.25 6.74
N LEU A 36 -21.09 -6.65 6.20
CA LEU A 36 -19.85 -5.86 6.31
C LEU A 36 -20.01 -4.47 5.65
N GLU A 37 -20.61 -4.41 4.46
CA GLU A 37 -20.86 -3.14 3.77
C GLU A 37 -21.85 -2.25 4.53
N LYS A 38 -22.93 -2.83 5.09
CA LYS A 38 -23.88 -2.11 5.95
C LYS A 38 -23.19 -1.59 7.22
N PHE A 39 -22.36 -2.41 7.86
CA PHE A 39 -21.61 -2.04 9.05
C PHE A 39 -20.65 -0.88 8.78
N LYS A 40 -19.88 -0.95 7.68
CA LYS A 40 -18.98 0.13 7.25
C LYS A 40 -19.75 1.43 7.04
N ARG A 41 -20.86 1.37 6.29
CA ARG A 41 -21.70 2.53 5.98
C ARG A 41 -22.29 3.17 7.24
N ARG A 42 -22.82 2.36 8.16
CA ARG A 42 -23.41 2.84 9.43
C ARG A 42 -22.39 3.55 10.30
N ASN A 43 -21.16 3.07 10.33
CA ASN A 43 -20.10 3.60 11.19
C ASN A 43 -19.17 4.59 10.46
N GLY A 44 -19.47 4.97 9.21
CA GLY A 44 -18.63 5.90 8.44
C GLY A 44 -17.21 5.37 8.19
N ILE A 45 -17.04 4.06 8.05
CA ILE A 45 -15.77 3.40 7.74
C ILE A 45 -15.60 3.37 6.23
N MET A 46 -14.44 3.79 5.74
CA MET A 46 -14.09 3.81 4.32
C MET A 46 -12.68 3.28 4.09
N ALA A 47 -12.44 2.69 2.93
CA ALA A 47 -11.09 2.34 2.51
C ALA A 47 -10.33 3.61 2.11
N LYS A 48 -9.16 3.83 2.70
CA LYS A 48 -8.21 4.86 2.28
C LYS A 48 -6.89 4.21 1.87
N VAL A 49 -6.25 4.81 0.86
CA VAL A 49 -4.88 4.47 0.49
C VAL A 49 -3.94 5.14 1.49
N ILE A 50 -3.04 4.35 2.06
CA ILE A 50 -1.96 4.81 2.89
C ILE A 50 -0.90 5.36 1.93
N SER A 51 -0.86 6.69 1.78
CA SER A 51 0.23 7.34 1.03
C SER A 51 1.41 7.53 1.97
N GLY A 52 2.55 6.94 1.63
CA GLY A 52 3.85 7.24 2.21
C GLY A 52 4.66 7.99 1.17
N GLU A 53 5.16 9.17 1.54
CA GLU A 53 6.00 10.07 0.73
C GLU A 53 5.21 11.11 -0.10
N ASN A 54 5.15 12.34 0.41
CA ASN A 54 5.13 13.52 -0.45
C ASN A 54 6.56 13.63 -1.01
N LYS A 55 6.80 13.22 -2.25
CA LYS A 55 8.11 13.39 -2.87
C LYS A 55 8.25 14.86 -3.27
N ASP A 56 8.98 15.63 -2.46
CA ASP A 56 9.65 16.84 -2.93
C ASP A 56 10.81 16.40 -3.84
N ALA A 57 10.49 16.02 -5.09
CA ALA A 57 11.48 15.88 -6.13
C ALA A 57 11.46 17.18 -6.94
N ASP A 58 12.58 17.90 -6.99
CA ASP A 58 12.72 19.07 -7.83
C ASP A 58 12.74 18.62 -9.30
N ASP A 59 11.67 18.92 -10.02
CA ASP A 59 11.46 18.50 -11.41
C ASP A 59 12.57 19.05 -12.34
N ASN A 60 13.19 20.17 -11.96
CA ASN A 60 14.18 20.88 -12.76
C ASN A 60 15.54 20.14 -12.84
N ASP A 61 15.96 19.47 -11.76
CA ASP A 61 17.22 18.71 -11.74
C ASP A 61 17.17 17.47 -12.64
N SER A 62 15.99 16.87 -12.78
CA SER A 62 15.80 15.69 -13.65
C SER A 62 15.99 16.01 -15.13
N GLY A 63 15.53 17.19 -15.57
CA GLY A 63 15.63 17.63 -16.95
C GLY A 63 17.08 17.86 -17.40
N ASN A 64 17.88 18.54 -16.58
CA ASN A 64 19.29 18.81 -16.87
C ASN A 64 20.13 17.52 -16.94
N TRP A 65 19.83 16.54 -16.09
CA TRP A 65 20.52 15.24 -16.13
C TRP A 65 20.33 14.52 -17.48
N ILE A 66 19.09 14.50 -18.00
CA ILE A 66 18.76 13.85 -19.28
C ILE A 66 19.46 14.55 -20.45
N THR A 67 19.40 15.88 -20.48
CA THR A 67 19.90 16.67 -21.61
C THR A 67 21.42 16.76 -21.63
N GLU A 68 22.06 16.96 -20.48
CA GLU A 68 23.51 17.22 -20.44
C GLU A 68 24.35 15.98 -20.18
N THR A 69 23.88 15.05 -19.35
CA THR A 69 24.71 13.93 -18.89
C THR A 69 24.39 12.66 -19.67
N LEU A 70 23.12 12.24 -19.71
CA LEU A 70 22.72 11.04 -20.42
C LEU A 70 23.04 11.14 -21.92
N SER A 71 22.77 12.30 -22.53
CA SER A 71 23.06 12.52 -23.96
C SER A 71 24.55 12.49 -24.30
N LYS A 72 25.47 12.75 -23.36
CA LYS A 72 26.91 12.58 -23.57
C LYS A 72 27.31 11.11 -23.50
N ILE A 73 26.80 10.39 -22.51
CA ILE A 73 27.07 8.95 -22.31
C ILE A 73 26.61 8.16 -23.54
N LEU A 74 25.41 8.44 -24.06
CA LEU A 74 24.84 7.70 -25.18
C LEU A 74 25.60 7.88 -26.51
N LYS A 75 26.41 8.94 -26.67
CA LYS A 75 27.22 9.15 -27.89
C LYS A 75 28.31 8.12 -28.07
N ASP A 76 28.78 7.51 -26.98
CA ASP A 76 29.86 6.53 -27.01
C ASP A 76 29.37 5.10 -27.34
N TYR A 77 28.05 4.91 -27.43
CA TYR A 77 27.43 3.60 -27.68
C TYR A 77 26.60 3.63 -28.95
N LYS A 78 26.68 2.55 -29.73
CA LYS A 78 25.74 2.33 -30.83
C LYS A 78 24.35 2.01 -30.27
N PRO A 79 23.26 2.34 -30.98
CA PRO A 79 21.90 2.01 -30.55
C PRO A 79 21.68 0.53 -30.22
N GLU A 80 22.32 -0.36 -30.98
CA GLU A 80 22.32 -1.82 -30.81
C GLU A 80 22.99 -2.31 -29.51
N ASN A 81 23.77 -1.46 -28.84
CA ASN A 81 24.42 -1.76 -27.57
C ASN A 81 23.72 -1.13 -26.36
N ILE A 82 22.55 -0.51 -26.56
CA ILE A 82 21.77 0.11 -25.48
C ILE A 82 20.66 -0.87 -25.07
N PHE A 83 20.81 -1.44 -23.88
CA PHE A 83 19.83 -2.38 -23.32
C PHE A 83 19.16 -1.77 -22.10
N ASN A 84 17.85 -2.02 -21.98
CA ASN A 84 17.15 -1.74 -20.73
C ASN A 84 17.28 -2.97 -19.82
N ALA A 85 17.88 -2.78 -18.66
CA ALA A 85 17.91 -3.77 -17.59
C ALA A 85 17.27 -3.13 -16.37
N ASP A 86 16.27 -3.80 -15.80
CA ASP A 86 15.60 -3.33 -14.59
C ASP A 86 15.56 -4.45 -13.56
N GLU A 87 15.73 -4.07 -12.29
CA GLU A 87 15.71 -5.01 -11.18
C GLU A 87 14.26 -5.34 -10.83
N THR A 88 13.86 -6.60 -11.03
CA THR A 88 12.58 -7.07 -10.47
C THR A 88 12.78 -7.43 -9.00
N ALA A 89 11.95 -6.83 -8.14
CA ALA A 89 11.93 -7.11 -6.72
C ALA A 89 10.61 -7.77 -6.30
N LEU A 90 10.71 -8.91 -5.62
CA LEU A 90 9.59 -9.56 -4.94
C LEU A 90 9.59 -9.19 -3.46
N PHE A 91 8.59 -8.42 -3.02
CA PHE A 91 8.44 -8.03 -1.62
C PHE A 91 7.61 -9.06 -0.85
N PHE A 92 8.15 -9.62 0.23
CA PHE A 92 7.49 -10.68 1.02
C PHE A 92 7.00 -10.23 2.40
N GLN A 93 7.41 -9.05 2.87
CA GLN A 93 6.93 -8.45 4.13
C GLN A 93 6.11 -7.17 3.90
N TYR A 94 5.64 -6.95 2.67
CA TYR A 94 4.93 -5.73 2.31
C TYR A 94 3.50 -5.75 2.88
N LEU A 95 3.13 -4.75 3.68
CA LEU A 95 1.77 -4.66 4.19
C LEU A 95 0.83 -4.06 3.12
N PRO A 96 -0.48 -4.36 3.17
CA PRO A 96 -1.45 -3.76 2.26
C PRO A 96 -1.41 -2.23 2.31
N GLN A 97 -1.40 -1.57 1.15
CA GLN A 97 -1.46 -0.11 1.06
C GLN A 97 -2.85 0.47 1.32
N LYS A 98 -3.87 -0.37 1.52
CA LYS A 98 -5.26 0.05 1.76
C LYS A 98 -5.68 -0.34 3.17
N THR A 99 -6.26 0.59 3.89
CA THR A 99 -6.79 0.36 5.25
C THR A 99 -8.22 0.89 5.37
N LEU A 100 -9.03 0.22 6.18
CA LEU A 100 -10.34 0.69 6.59
C LEU A 100 -10.21 1.65 7.77
N THR A 101 -10.63 2.90 7.56
CA THR A 101 -10.52 3.98 8.54
C THR A 101 -11.82 4.78 8.65
N PHE A 102 -11.99 5.56 9.72
CA PHE A 102 -13.13 6.46 9.81
C PHE A 102 -12.99 7.64 8.85
N LYS A 103 -14.12 8.13 8.33
CA LYS A 103 -14.18 9.21 7.34
C LYS A 103 -13.36 10.44 7.73
N LYS A 104 -13.41 10.82 9.02
CA LYS A 104 -12.74 12.01 9.57
C LYS A 104 -11.28 11.80 10.00
N GLU A 105 -10.78 10.57 10.01
CA GLU A 105 -9.41 10.29 10.45
C GLU A 105 -8.40 10.52 9.31
N LYS A 106 -7.29 11.19 9.62
CA LYS A 106 -6.12 11.23 8.75
C LYS A 106 -5.40 9.88 8.83
N CYS A 107 -5.04 9.31 7.68
CA CYS A 107 -4.22 8.10 7.63
C CYS A 107 -2.79 8.50 7.30
N PHE A 108 -1.91 8.36 8.28
CA PHE A 108 -0.47 8.46 8.06
C PHE A 108 0.07 7.04 7.90
N GLY A 109 0.85 6.82 6.84
CA GLY A 109 1.51 5.54 6.63
C GLY A 109 2.77 5.42 7.46
N GLU A 110 3.01 4.25 8.00
CA GLU A 110 4.35 3.87 8.41
C GLU A 110 5.20 3.47 7.19
N LYS A 111 6.51 3.55 7.36
CA LYS A 111 7.47 3.09 6.37
C LYS A 111 7.28 1.58 6.17
N GLN A 112 6.74 1.21 5.01
CA GLN A 112 6.54 -0.18 4.64
C GLN A 112 7.87 -0.94 4.68
N SER A 113 7.85 -2.20 5.14
CA SER A 113 9.01 -3.08 5.03
C SER A 113 9.31 -3.29 3.55
N LYS A 114 10.50 -2.86 3.12
CA LYS A 114 11.02 -3.07 1.75
C LYS A 114 11.84 -4.36 1.66
N ALA A 115 11.67 -5.29 2.59
CA ALA A 115 12.32 -6.60 2.53
C ALA A 115 11.89 -7.32 1.26
N ARG A 116 12.86 -7.60 0.39
CA ARG A 116 12.64 -8.05 -0.97
C ARG A 116 13.69 -9.06 -1.40
N LEU A 117 13.29 -10.00 -2.22
CA LEU A 117 14.20 -10.81 -3.03
C LEU A 117 14.38 -10.09 -4.36
N THR A 118 15.62 -9.98 -4.82
CA THR A 118 15.94 -9.32 -6.09
C THR A 118 16.54 -10.32 -7.05
N SER A 119 16.12 -10.23 -8.31
CA SER A 119 16.73 -10.96 -9.42
C SER A 119 17.07 -9.97 -10.52
N CYS A 120 18.17 -10.24 -11.21
CA CYS A 120 18.61 -9.54 -12.42
C CYS A 120 18.05 -10.23 -13.67
#